data_AF-A0A1H9XJ13-F1
#
_entry.id   AF-A0A1H9XJ13-F1
#
_cell.length_a   1.000
_cell.length_b   1.000
_cell.length_c   1.000
_cell.angle_alpha   90.00
_cell.angle_beta   90.00
_cell.angle_gamma   90.00
#
_symmetry.space_group_name_H-M   'P 1'
#
loop_
_entity.id
_entity.type
_entity.pdbx_description
1 polymer ?
#
loop_
_entity_poly.entity_id
_entity_poly.type
_entity_poly.pdbx_seq_one_letter_code
_entity_poly.pdbx_strand_id
1 'polypeptide(L)' 'MGIYMMILPIISMLLGLYLVCLGLWELRVGLDRKRFINFSFTGLFLIFILPVIFGFQLINFSAY' A
#
# COMPACT_ATOMS: atom_id res chain seq x y z
N MET A 1 4.66 -9.28 20.32
CA MET A 1 5.11 -8.25 19.35
C MET A 1 5.26 -8.76 17.93
N GLY A 2 5.73 -9.99 17.68
CA GLY A 2 5.95 -10.48 16.30
C GLY A 2 4.72 -10.56 15.38
N ILE A 3 3.55 -10.96 15.91
CA ILE A 3 2.32 -11.09 15.09
C ILE A 3 1.87 -9.75 14.52
N TYR A 4 1.94 -8.67 15.30
CA TYR A 4 1.58 -7.32 14.85
C TYR A 4 2.50 -6.82 13.74
N MET A 5 3.80 -7.12 13.81
CA MET A 5 4.76 -6.76 12.75
C MET A 5 4.53 -7.54 11.45
N MET A 6 3.95 -8.74 11.51
CA MET A 6 3.56 -9.48 10.30
C MET A 6 2.21 -9.03 9.72
N ILE A 7 1.25 -8.61 10.56
CA ILE A 7 -0.10 -8.26 10.11
C ILE A 7 -0.17 -6.86 9.49
N LEU A 8 0.66 -5.92 9.97
CA LEU A 8 0.75 -4.55 9.47
C LEU A 8 1.03 -4.44 7.96
N PRO A 9 2.04 -5.12 7.39
CA PRO A 9 2.31 -5.05 5.95
C PRO A 9 1.19 -5.69 5.12
N ILE A 10 0.51 -6.72 5.65
CA ILE A 10 -0.62 -7.38 4.97
C ILE A 10 -1.81 -6.42 4.84
N ILE A 11 -2.14 -5.70 5.92
CA ILE A 11 -3.22 -4.70 5.91
C ILE A 11 -2.86 -3.53 4.98
N SER A 12 -1.59 -3.09 4.97
CA SER A 12 -1.10 -2.07 4.05
C SER A 12 -1.27 -2.47 2.59
N MET A 13 -0.93 -3.71 2.23
CA MET A 13 -1.14 -4.23 0.88
C MET A 13 -2.62 -4.25 0.50
N LEU A 14 -3.52 -4.67 1.41
CA LEU A 14 -4.97 -4.67 1.17
C LEU A 14 -5.50 -3.25 0.91
N LEU A 15 -5.11 -2.29 1.75
CA LEU A 15 -5.52 -0.89 1.61
C LEU A 15 -4.95 -0.27 0.32
N GLY A 16 -3.69 -0.56 -0.01
CA GLY A 16 -3.07 -0.10 -1.24
C GLY A 16 -3.77 -0.64 -2.48
N LEU A 17 -4.10 -1.94 -2.50
CA LEU A 17 -4.84 -2.57 -3.60
C LEU A 17 -6.25 -1.96 -3.75
N TYR A 18 -6.93 -1.71 -2.64
CA TYR A 18 -8.24 -1.06 -2.63
C TYR A 18 -8.18 0.34 -3.25
N LEU A 19 -7.17 1.15 -2.91
CA LEU A 19 -6.98 2.49 -3.48
C LEU A 19 -6.68 2.45 -4.98
N VAL A 20 -5.94 1.45 -5.45
CA VAL A 20 -5.71 1.24 -6.89
C VAL A 20 -7.02 0.88 -7.60
N CYS A 21 -7.83 -0.02 -7.04
CA CYS A 21 -9.14 -0.36 -7.59
C CYS A 21 -10.07 0.85 -7.65
N LEU A 22 -10.06 1.70 -6.61
CA LEU A 22 -10.86 2.91 -6.52
C LEU A 22 -10.37 3.95 -7.55
N GLY A 23 -9.06 4.06 -7.76
CA GLY A 23 -8.49 4.80 -8.88
C GLY A 23 -9.03 4.30 -10.23
N LEU A 24 -8.86 3.02 -10.53
CA LEU A 24 -9.34 2.43 -11.81
C LEU A 24 -10.86 2.62 -12.01
N TRP A 25 -11.64 2.61 -10.93
CA TRP A 25 -13.07 2.90 -10.98
C TRP A 25 -13.35 4.35 -11.38
N GLU A 26 -12.65 5.33 -10.78
CA GLU A 26 -12.76 6.75 -11.15
C GLU A 26 -12.39 6.98 -12.63
N LEU A 27 -11.42 6.22 -13.17
CA LEU A 27 -11.06 6.26 -14.59
C LEU A 27 -12.22 5.79 -15.49
N ARG A 28 -12.98 4.77 -15.06
CA ARG A 28 -14.16 4.28 -15.78
C ARG A 28 -15.30 5.29 -15.78
N VAL A 29 -15.53 5.98 -14.66
CA VAL A 29 -16.61 6.96 -14.52
C VAL A 29 -16.28 8.27 -15.25
N GLY A 30 -15.00 8.56 -15.49
CA GLY A 30 -14.56 9.70 -16.30
C GLY A 30 -14.74 11.06 -15.62
N LEU A 31 -15.00 11.07 -14.31
CA LEU A 31 -15.23 12.28 -13.51
C LEU A 31 -13.97 13.15 -13.42
N ASP A 32 -12.80 12.59 -13.07
CA ASP A 32 -11.59 13.38 -12.84
C ASP A 32 -10.26 12.60 -13.01
N ARG A 33 -9.48 12.94 -14.04
CA ARG A 33 -8.15 12.31 -14.30
C ARG A 33 -7.10 12.62 -13.23
N LYS A 34 -7.16 13.79 -12.59
CA LYS A 34 -6.18 14.18 -11.54
C LYS A 34 -6.36 13.35 -10.28
N ARG A 35 -7.60 13.04 -9.92
CA ARG A 35 -7.95 12.27 -8.73
C ARG A 35 -7.60 10.79 -8.91
N PHE A 36 -7.76 10.27 -10.12
CA PHE A 36 -7.27 8.94 -10.52
C PHE A 36 -5.78 8.74 -10.25
N ILE A 37 -4.95 9.65 -10.76
CA ILE A 37 -3.49 9.56 -10.64
C ILE A 37 -3.10 9.59 -9.17
N ASN A 38 -3.70 10.48 -8.39
CA ASN A 38 -3.37 10.60 -6.97
C ASN A 38 -3.72 9.33 -6.19
N PHE A 39 -4.91 8.75 -6.40
CA PHE A 39 -5.30 7.50 -5.72
C PHE A 39 -4.47 6.29 -6.14
N SER A 40 -4.19 6.16 -7.44
CA SER A 40 -3.41 5.03 -7.95
C SER A 40 -1.95 5.11 -7.50
N PHE A 41 -1.37 6.31 -7.49
CA PHE A 41 0.00 6.52 -7.02
C PHE A 41 0.13 6.30 -5.52
N THR A 42 -0.86 6.76 -4.74
CA THR A 42 -0.90 6.52 -3.29
C THR A 42 -1.09 5.03 -2.97
N GLY A 43 -1.94 4.33 -3.73
CA GLY A 43 -2.13 2.88 -3.59
C GLY A 43 -0.88 2.08 -3.93
N LEU A 44 -0.20 2.39 -5.04
CA LEU A 44 1.08 1.78 -5.40
C LEU A 44 2.18 2.07 -4.37
N PHE A 45 2.21 3.29 -3.83
CA PHE A 45 3.12 3.66 -2.74
C PHE A 45 2.90 2.77 -1.50
N LEU A 46 1.65 2.54 -1.11
CA LEU A 46 1.29 1.67 0.02
C LEU A 46 1.63 0.18 -0.23
N ILE A 47 1.57 -0.29 -1.47
CA ILE A 47 1.89 -1.68 -1.84
C ILE A 47 3.40 -1.92 -1.88
N PHE A 48 4.20 -0.96 -2.36
CA PHE A 48 5.62 -1.17 -2.59
C PHE A 48 6.52 -0.59 -1.49
N ILE A 49 6.23 0.62 -1.01
CA ILE A 49 7.18 1.35 -0.14
C ILE A 49 6.99 0.98 1.33
N LEU A 50 5.73 0.94 1.81
CA LEU A 50 5.46 0.57 3.20
C LEU A 50 5.99 -0.83 3.58
N PRO A 51 5.65 -1.91 2.85
CA PRO A 51 6.11 -3.24 3.23
C PRO A 51 7.62 -3.43 3.09
N VAL A 52 8.30 -2.67 2.21
CA VAL A 52 9.76 -2.67 2.13
C VAL A 52 10.39 -2.05 3.39
N ILE A 53 9.86 -0.92 3.87
CA ILE A 53 10.35 -0.27 5.09
C ILE A 53 10.13 -1.18 6.32
N PHE A 54 8.93 -1.74 6.46
CA PHE A 54 8.60 -2.64 7.56
C PHE A 54 9.36 -3.98 7.47
N GLY A 55 9.54 -4.53 6.27
CA GLY A 55 10.32 -5.74 6.03
C GLY A 55 11.80 -5.54 6.35
N PHE A 56 12.37 -4.39 5.99
CA PHE A 56 13.76 -4.04 6.34
C PHE A 56 13.94 -3.93 7.85
N GLN A 57 12.99 -3.31 8.57
CA GLN A 57 13.03 -3.29 10.03
C GLN A 57 12.97 -4.69 10.64
N LEU A 58 12.15 -5.58 10.09
CA LEU A 58 12.02 -6.96 10.58
C LEU A 58 13.32 -7.77 10.41
N ILE A 59 14.00 -7.62 9.27
CA ILE A 59 15.28 -8.29 8.99
C ILE A 59 16.37 -7.82 9.95
N ASN A 60 16.47 -6.51 10.19
CA ASN A 60 17.44 -5.97 11.14
C ASN A 60 17.14 -6.43 12.57
N PHE A 61 15.87 -6.46 13.00
CA PHE A 61 15.50 -6.91 14.35
C PHE A 61 15.79 -8.40 14.59
N SER A 62 15.78 -9.23 13.54
CA SER A 62 16.13 -10.65 13.64
C SER A 62 17.64 -10.92 13.67
N ALA A 63 18.47 -9.93 13.33
CA ALA A 63 19.92 -10.05 13.27
C ALA A 63 20.63 -9.66 14.59
N TYR A 64 19.87 -9.16 15.58
CA TYR A 64 20.32 -8.86 16.94
C TYR A 64 19.68 -9.83 17.93
#